data_AF-A0A9W3B1F2-F1
#
_entry.id   AF-A0A9W3B1F2-F1
#
_cell.length_a   1.000
_cell.length_b   1.000
_cell.length_c   1.000
_cell.angle_alpha   90.00
_cell.angle_beta   90.00
_cell.angle_gamma   90.00
#
_symmetry.space_group_name_H-M   'P 1'
#
loop_
_entity.id
_entity.type
_entity.pdbx_description
1 polymer ?
#
loop_
_entity_poly.entity_id
_entity_poly.type
_entity_poly.pdbx_seq_one_letter_code
_entity_poly.pdbx_strand_id
1 'polypeptide(L)'
;MPRIYIQKNMRKQWTTDAMAAAITAVRNKEMGYLKASKTFGVPRATLERKVKCIDAPLSEVVNVPLGRKPILSPHIEAELVSYITEMESRLFGVTCTDVRRMAYQLAKKNNIKTNFNIDNEMAGKDWLASFLTRHPQLSLQEEQCMQCVSCNKWWHTKCAAAESDIKMAKVQVAAFITTNVDSKSINESFLSSCSIMVSKLFYTDVQYVTLELQTNVTMMRAASIAPMLNLKLFHNSDKVDNSSKHDLAKQVASWFAKHLRIPEDRVLVLFIDTRLCNAE
;
A
#
# COMPACT_ATOMS: atom_id res chain seq x y z
N MET A 1 -2.84 9.24 5.00
CA MET A 1 -2.80 8.67 6.37
C MET A 1 -4.15 8.90 6.96
N PRO A 2 -4.89 7.90 7.49
CA PRO A 2 -5.91 8.22 8.46
C PRO A 2 -5.16 8.98 9.53
N ARG A 3 -5.55 10.24 9.73
CA ARG A 3 -4.92 11.13 10.70
C ARG A 3 -4.79 10.34 12.00
N ILE A 4 -3.57 9.97 12.38
CA ILE A 4 -3.32 9.25 13.63
C ILE A 4 -3.67 10.24 14.73
N TYR A 5 -4.89 10.11 15.22
CA TYR A 5 -5.42 11.00 16.23
C TYR A 5 -4.78 10.59 17.56
N ILE A 6 -3.75 11.34 17.97
CA ILE A 6 -3.23 11.25 19.32
C ILE A 6 -4.30 11.82 20.24
N GLN A 7 -4.94 10.92 20.99
CA GLN A 7 -6.04 11.28 21.85
C GLN A 7 -5.52 12.14 23.01
N LYS A 8 -5.85 13.44 22.98
CA LYS A 8 -5.37 14.42 23.97
C LYS A 8 -5.88 14.15 25.40
N ASN A 9 -7.06 13.52 25.54
CA ASN A 9 -7.68 13.21 26.84
C ASN A 9 -8.13 11.75 26.91
N MET A 10 -7.84 11.05 28.01
CA MET A 10 -8.35 9.70 28.26
C MET A 10 -9.89 9.72 28.37
N ARG A 11 -10.58 9.23 27.35
CA ARG A 11 -12.05 9.10 27.29
C ARG A 11 -12.46 7.65 27.55
N LYS A 12 -13.70 7.44 28.01
CA LYS A 12 -14.26 6.10 28.29
C LYS A 12 -13.39 5.31 29.28
N GLN A 13 -13.02 5.94 30.40
CA GLN A 13 -12.25 5.32 31.48
C GLN A 13 -13.07 4.35 32.36
N TRP A 14 -14.38 4.22 32.10
CA TRP A 14 -15.25 3.32 32.83
C TRP A 14 -15.25 1.92 32.18
N THR A 15 -15.37 0.89 33.00
CA THR A 15 -15.50 -0.51 32.55
C THR A 15 -16.88 -0.75 31.94
N THR A 16 -16.95 -1.57 30.90
CA THR A 16 -18.21 -1.97 30.24
C THR A 16 -19.23 -2.50 31.22
N ASP A 17 -18.77 -3.30 32.19
CA ASP A 17 -19.62 -4.02 33.12
C ASP A 17 -20.25 -3.06 34.14
N ALA A 18 -19.47 -2.12 34.68
CA ALA A 18 -19.97 -1.05 35.53
C ALA A 18 -21.01 -0.16 34.82
N MET A 19 -20.82 0.12 33.52
CA MET A 19 -21.80 0.85 32.73
C MET A 19 -23.08 0.04 32.52
N ALA A 20 -22.97 -1.26 32.23
CA ALA A 20 -24.11 -2.14 32.05
C ALA A 20 -24.94 -2.22 33.34
N ALA A 21 -24.29 -2.46 34.48
CA ALA A 21 -24.91 -2.49 35.80
C ALA A 21 -25.57 -1.16 36.19
N ALA A 22 -24.94 -0.03 35.85
CA ALA A 22 -25.54 1.29 36.08
C ALA A 22 -26.78 1.53 35.20
N ILE A 23 -26.77 1.06 33.95
CA ILE A 23 -27.91 1.19 33.04
C ILE A 23 -29.07 0.32 33.50
N THR A 24 -28.82 -0.94 33.88
CA THR A 24 -29.87 -1.85 34.38
C THR A 24 -30.52 -1.31 35.64
N ALA A 25 -29.73 -0.87 36.62
CA ALA A 25 -30.27 -0.34 37.87
C ALA A 25 -31.11 0.94 37.69
N VAL A 26 -30.75 1.79 36.71
CA VAL A 26 -31.57 2.98 36.38
C VAL A 26 -32.82 2.60 35.58
N ARG A 27 -32.72 1.67 34.62
CA ARG A 27 -33.88 1.17 33.85
C ARG A 27 -34.90 0.45 34.74
N ASN A 28 -34.43 -0.33 35.72
CA ASN A 28 -35.25 -1.01 36.73
C ASN A 28 -35.82 -0.05 37.79
N LYS A 29 -35.50 1.25 37.72
CA LYS A 29 -35.91 2.28 38.69
C LYS A 29 -35.42 2.04 40.14
N GLU A 30 -34.40 1.21 40.33
CA GLU A 30 -33.80 0.93 41.65
C GLU A 30 -32.99 2.14 42.17
N MET A 31 -32.46 2.96 41.26
CA MET A 31 -31.66 4.14 41.61
C MET A 31 -31.77 5.28 40.59
N GLY A 32 -31.68 6.52 41.07
CA GLY A 32 -31.58 7.70 40.22
C GLY A 32 -30.18 7.91 39.64
N TYR A 33 -30.08 8.69 38.55
CA TYR A 33 -28.83 8.92 37.80
C TYR A 33 -27.63 9.34 38.67
N LEU A 34 -27.84 10.20 39.67
CA LEU A 34 -26.79 10.66 40.56
C LEU A 34 -26.27 9.54 41.48
N LYS A 35 -27.18 8.72 42.01
CA LYS A 35 -26.85 7.59 42.89
C LYS A 35 -26.12 6.49 42.12
N ALA A 36 -26.60 6.17 40.91
CA ALA A 36 -25.95 5.22 40.00
C ALA A 36 -24.53 5.67 39.60
N SER A 37 -24.38 6.96 39.26
CA SER A 37 -23.08 7.54 38.90
C SER A 37 -22.04 7.37 40.01
N LYS A 38 -22.41 7.65 41.27
CA LYS A 38 -21.51 7.50 42.43
C LYS A 38 -21.22 6.04 42.78
N THR A 39 -22.23 5.17 42.69
CA THR A 39 -22.12 3.76 43.10
C THR A 39 -21.23 2.96 42.14
N PHE A 40 -21.36 3.21 40.84
CA PHE A 40 -20.64 2.45 39.79
C PHE A 40 -19.42 3.19 39.23
N GLY A 41 -19.11 4.40 39.71
CA GLY A 41 -17.95 5.17 39.24
C GLY A 41 -18.08 5.64 37.79
N VAL A 42 -19.29 5.96 37.34
CA VAL A 42 -19.60 6.26 35.93
C VAL A 42 -20.05 7.72 35.75
N PRO A 43 -19.64 8.43 34.68
CA PRO A 43 -20.07 9.82 34.48
C PRO A 43 -21.58 9.95 34.25
N ARG A 44 -22.26 10.75 35.09
CA ARG A 44 -23.71 10.98 35.06
C ARG A 44 -24.26 11.31 33.66
N ALA A 45 -23.65 12.27 32.97
CA ALA A 45 -24.11 12.69 31.64
C ALA A 45 -23.99 11.57 30.59
N THR A 46 -22.98 10.70 30.71
CA THR A 46 -22.82 9.55 29.80
C THR A 46 -23.86 8.48 30.10
N LEU A 47 -24.13 8.22 31.38
CA LEU A 47 -25.16 7.30 31.83
C LEU A 47 -26.55 7.74 31.34
N GLU A 48 -26.91 9.01 31.54
CA GLU A 48 -28.20 9.55 31.12
C GLU A 48 -28.40 9.42 29.60
N ARG A 49 -27.37 9.76 28.81
CA ARG A 49 -27.41 9.61 27.35
C ARG A 49 -27.63 8.16 26.91
N LYS A 50 -27.01 7.19 27.59
CA LYS A 50 -27.12 5.76 27.27
C LYS A 50 -28.45 5.16 27.73
N VAL A 51 -28.99 5.58 28.88
CA VAL A 51 -30.29 5.12 29.38
C VAL A 51 -31.43 5.57 28.46
N LYS A 52 -31.35 6.80 27.92
CA LYS A 52 -32.33 7.34 26.96
C LYS A 52 -32.38 6.58 25.63
N CYS A 53 -31.33 5.83 25.27
CA CYS A 53 -31.37 4.89 24.13
C CYS A 53 -32.09 3.60 24.57
N ILE A 54 -33.42 3.65 24.68
CA ILE A 54 -34.26 2.55 25.20
C ILE A 54 -34.35 1.39 24.21
N ASP A 55 -34.40 1.67 22.91
CA ASP A 55 -34.69 0.68 21.87
C ASP A 55 -33.49 -0.20 21.47
N ALA A 56 -32.31 0.05 22.05
CA ALA A 56 -31.08 -0.68 21.72
C ALA A 56 -30.71 -1.69 22.82
N PRO A 57 -30.21 -2.90 22.43
CA PRO A 57 -29.78 -3.91 23.37
C PRO A 57 -28.60 -3.42 24.23
N LEU A 58 -28.55 -3.86 25.49
CA LEU A 58 -27.56 -3.42 26.49
C LEU A 58 -26.11 -3.54 25.99
N SER A 59 -25.79 -4.59 25.24
CA SER A 59 -24.47 -4.82 24.65
C SER A 59 -24.06 -3.73 23.67
N GLU A 60 -24.96 -3.29 22.78
CA GLU A 60 -24.70 -2.23 21.80
C GLU A 60 -24.61 -0.86 22.46
N VAL A 61 -25.48 -0.60 23.44
CA VAL A 61 -25.49 0.68 24.18
C VAL A 61 -24.18 0.87 24.92
N VAL A 62 -23.61 -0.18 25.51
CA VAL A 62 -22.35 -0.13 26.26
C VAL A 62 -21.14 -0.05 25.33
N ASN A 63 -21.11 -0.83 24.25
CA ASN A 63 -19.96 -0.99 23.37
C ASN A 63 -19.87 -0.04 22.17
N VAL A 64 -20.59 1.08 22.18
CA VAL A 64 -20.47 2.08 21.11
C VAL A 64 -19.00 2.48 20.91
N PRO A 65 -18.40 2.22 19.73
CA PRO A 65 -17.03 2.63 19.43
C PRO A 65 -16.96 4.15 19.37
N LEU A 66 -15.84 4.72 19.84
CA LEU A 66 -15.62 6.16 19.74
C LEU A 66 -15.17 6.52 18.33
N GLY A 67 -15.67 7.63 17.80
CA GLY A 67 -15.22 8.19 16.54
C GLY A 67 -16.31 8.25 15.47
N ARG A 68 -15.88 8.52 14.24
CA ARG A 68 -16.78 8.62 13.09
C ARG A 68 -17.24 7.23 12.69
N LYS A 69 -18.55 7.06 12.51
CA LYS A 69 -19.10 5.81 11.98
C LYS A 69 -18.55 5.56 10.56
N PRO A 70 -18.36 4.28 10.17
CA PRO A 70 -18.02 3.92 8.80
C PRO A 70 -19.01 4.52 7.79
N ILE A 71 -18.51 4.86 6.60
CA ILE A 71 -19.33 5.42 5.52
C ILE A 71 -20.24 4.34 4.92
N LEU A 72 -19.72 3.11 4.78
CA LEU A 72 -20.49 1.96 4.34
C LEU A 72 -21.07 1.25 5.57
N SER A 73 -22.34 0.84 5.46
CA SER A 73 -22.98 0.01 6.47
C SER A 73 -22.31 -1.38 6.55
N PRO A 74 -22.30 -2.05 7.71
CA PRO A 74 -21.65 -3.35 7.87
C PRO A 74 -22.10 -4.41 6.86
N HIS A 75 -23.38 -4.39 6.47
CA HIS A 75 -23.94 -5.29 5.46
C HIS A 75 -23.30 -5.10 4.07
N ILE A 76 -23.19 -3.84 3.64
CA ILE A 76 -22.64 -3.48 2.32
C ILE A 76 -21.12 -3.71 2.31
N GLU A 77 -20.48 -3.48 3.45
CA GLU A 77 -19.08 -3.78 3.63
C GLU A 77 -18.79 -5.29 3.54
N ALA A 78 -19.67 -6.14 4.09
CA ALA A 78 -19.58 -7.59 3.95
C ALA A 78 -19.78 -8.07 2.50
N GLU A 79 -20.69 -7.45 1.74
CA GLU A 79 -20.87 -7.73 0.30
C GLU A 79 -19.58 -7.44 -0.47
N LEU A 80 -18.92 -6.31 -0.19
CA LEU A 80 -17.65 -5.95 -0.82
C LEU A 80 -16.54 -6.95 -0.46
N VAL A 81 -16.44 -7.38 0.80
CA VAL A 81 -15.46 -8.38 1.25
C VAL A 81 -15.69 -9.72 0.55
N SER A 82 -16.94 -10.18 0.45
CA SER A 82 -17.31 -11.40 -0.26
C SER A 82 -16.86 -11.34 -1.72
N TYR A 83 -17.11 -10.20 -2.38
CA TYR A 83 -16.73 -10.00 -3.78
C TYR A 83 -15.21 -10.03 -3.98
N ILE A 84 -14.45 -9.35 -3.12
CA ILE A 84 -12.97 -9.36 -3.19
C ILE A 84 -12.43 -10.78 -2.99
N THR A 85 -12.97 -11.51 -2.01
CA THR A 85 -12.56 -12.90 -1.73
C THR A 85 -12.84 -13.81 -2.93
N GLU A 86 -13.99 -13.62 -3.60
CA GLU A 86 -14.33 -14.37 -4.82
C GLU A 86 -13.35 -14.05 -5.97
N MET A 87 -12.99 -12.78 -6.15
CA MET A 87 -12.01 -12.38 -7.18
C MET A 87 -10.62 -12.98 -6.91
N GLU A 88 -10.17 -13.00 -5.66
CA GLU A 88 -8.92 -13.63 -5.25
C GLU A 88 -8.93 -15.14 -5.51
N SER A 89 -10.05 -15.82 -5.25
CA SER A 89 -10.20 -17.27 -5.52
C SER A 89 -10.05 -17.63 -7.01
N ARG A 90 -10.33 -16.66 -7.89
CA ARG A 90 -10.24 -16.79 -9.34
C ARG A 90 -8.89 -16.30 -9.90
N LEU A 91 -7.90 -16.05 -9.02
CA LEU A 91 -6.55 -15.59 -9.36
C LEU A 91 -6.50 -14.23 -10.09
N PHE A 92 -7.54 -13.40 -9.94
CA PHE A 92 -7.47 -12.00 -10.38
C PHE A 92 -6.71 -11.17 -9.35
N GLY A 93 -5.65 -10.48 -9.78
CA GLY A 93 -4.94 -9.54 -8.92
C GLY A 93 -5.82 -8.33 -8.61
N VAL A 94 -6.28 -8.20 -7.38
CA VAL A 94 -7.07 -7.06 -6.92
C VAL A 94 -6.14 -6.00 -6.32
N THR A 95 -6.06 -4.84 -6.96
CA THR A 95 -5.19 -3.76 -6.46
C THR A 95 -5.89 -2.88 -5.42
N CYS A 96 -5.10 -2.16 -4.63
CA CYS A 96 -5.60 -1.16 -3.69
C CYS A 96 -6.43 -0.04 -4.38
N THR A 97 -6.20 0.23 -5.67
CA THR A 97 -7.01 1.16 -6.47
C THR A 97 -8.36 0.58 -6.86
N ASP A 98 -8.43 -0.71 -7.18
CA ASP A 98 -9.67 -1.37 -7.56
C ASP A 98 -10.64 -1.40 -6.38
N VAL A 99 -10.16 -1.75 -5.18
CA VAL A 99 -10.98 -1.73 -3.96
C VAL A 99 -11.58 -0.35 -3.69
N ARG A 100 -10.80 0.71 -3.91
CA ARG A 100 -11.27 2.10 -3.73
C ARG A 100 -12.33 2.50 -4.75
N ARG A 101 -12.22 2.02 -6.00
CA ARG A 101 -13.20 2.26 -7.06
C ARG A 101 -14.49 1.45 -6.84
N MET A 102 -14.35 0.17 -6.48
CA MET A 102 -15.47 -0.70 -6.14
C MET A 102 -16.30 -0.13 -4.99
N ALA A 103 -15.65 0.38 -3.95
CA ALA A 103 -16.33 1.04 -2.83
C ALA A 103 -17.13 2.28 -3.25
N TYR A 104 -16.60 3.08 -4.19
CA TYR A 104 -17.32 4.24 -4.73
C TYR A 104 -18.54 3.81 -5.54
N GLN A 105 -18.39 2.82 -6.43
CA GLN A 105 -19.48 2.28 -7.23
C GLN A 105 -20.59 1.69 -6.36
N LEU A 106 -20.23 0.93 -5.33
CA LEU A 106 -21.17 0.33 -4.40
C LEU A 106 -21.93 1.40 -3.60
N ALA A 107 -21.26 2.47 -3.19
CA ALA A 107 -21.89 3.60 -2.52
C ALA A 107 -22.89 4.35 -3.43
N LYS A 108 -22.52 4.58 -4.71
CA LYS A 108 -23.38 5.22 -5.71
C LYS A 108 -24.61 4.36 -6.01
N LYS A 109 -24.42 3.04 -6.20
CA LYS A 109 -25.50 2.07 -6.45
C LYS A 109 -26.50 2.00 -5.29
N ASN A 110 -26.03 2.05 -4.06
CA ASN A 110 -26.87 2.03 -2.85
C ASN A 110 -27.38 3.42 -2.42
N ASN A 111 -27.17 4.47 -3.24
CA ASN A 111 -27.57 5.85 -2.94
C ASN A 111 -27.08 6.38 -1.58
N ILE A 112 -25.88 5.99 -1.16
CA ILE A 112 -25.29 6.41 0.11
C ILE A 112 -24.63 7.77 -0.08
N LYS A 113 -24.98 8.73 0.79
CA LYS A 113 -24.28 10.02 0.84
C LYS A 113 -22.86 9.80 1.35
N THR A 114 -21.88 9.97 0.47
CA THR A 114 -20.46 9.79 0.80
C THR A 114 -19.67 11.07 0.56
N ASN A 115 -18.55 11.21 1.29
CA ASN A 115 -17.56 12.26 1.05
C ASN A 115 -16.43 11.74 0.16
N PHE A 116 -16.73 10.79 -0.73
CA PHE A 116 -15.74 10.27 -1.67
C PHE A 116 -15.41 11.32 -2.74
N ASN A 117 -14.25 11.18 -3.36
CA ASN A 117 -13.85 12.11 -4.40
C ASN A 117 -14.69 11.83 -5.65
N ILE A 118 -15.48 12.82 -6.07
CA ILE A 118 -16.36 12.72 -7.24
C ILE A 118 -15.53 12.79 -8.53
N ASP A 119 -14.52 13.68 -8.58
CA ASP A 119 -13.70 13.91 -9.77
C ASP A 119 -12.89 12.66 -10.15
N ASN A 120 -12.38 11.94 -9.15
CA ASN A 120 -11.58 10.72 -9.34
C ASN A 120 -12.39 9.43 -9.22
N GLU A 121 -13.72 9.51 -9.00
CA GLU A 121 -14.65 8.39 -8.82
C GLU A 121 -14.12 7.27 -7.90
N MET A 122 -13.51 7.64 -6.78
CA MET A 122 -12.85 6.69 -5.88
C MET A 122 -12.94 7.05 -4.41
N ALA A 123 -12.94 6.02 -3.55
CA ALA A 123 -12.85 6.19 -2.11
C ALA A 123 -11.47 6.74 -1.69
N GLY A 124 -11.41 7.45 -0.56
CA GLY A 124 -10.17 8.03 -0.04
C GLY A 124 -9.19 6.98 0.51
N LYS A 125 -7.90 7.35 0.60
CA LYS A 125 -6.85 6.48 1.17
C LYS A 125 -7.11 6.10 2.63
N ASP A 126 -7.65 7.04 3.41
CA ASP A 126 -7.95 6.83 4.83
C ASP A 126 -9.11 5.86 5.03
N TRP A 127 -10.05 5.84 4.08
CA TRP A 127 -11.14 4.87 4.06
C TRP A 127 -10.59 3.46 3.82
N LEU A 128 -9.69 3.28 2.84
CA LEU A 128 -9.07 1.97 2.57
C LEU A 128 -8.29 1.46 3.78
N ALA A 129 -7.48 2.31 4.41
CA ALA A 129 -6.73 1.94 5.61
C ALA A 129 -7.65 1.52 6.78
N SER A 130 -8.78 2.21 6.94
CA SER A 130 -9.79 1.88 7.97
C SER A 130 -10.60 0.62 7.60
N PHE A 131 -10.75 0.32 6.32
CA PHE A 131 -11.40 -0.88 5.81
C PHE A 131 -10.52 -2.11 6.05
N LEU A 132 -9.24 -2.05 5.70
CA LEU A 132 -8.28 -3.16 5.88
C LEU A 132 -8.01 -3.47 7.35
N THR A 133 -7.98 -2.46 8.22
CA THR A 133 -7.86 -2.70 9.68
C THR A 133 -9.07 -3.39 10.28
N ARG A 134 -10.25 -3.28 9.67
CA ARG A 134 -11.47 -3.99 10.10
C ARG A 134 -11.61 -5.38 9.47
N HIS A 135 -10.96 -5.62 8.33
CA HIS A 135 -11.03 -6.85 7.58
C HIS A 135 -9.63 -7.44 7.31
N PRO A 136 -8.93 -7.93 8.35
CA PRO A 136 -7.57 -8.49 8.21
C PRO A 136 -7.52 -9.77 7.36
N GLN A 137 -8.66 -10.41 7.10
CA GLN A 137 -8.76 -11.58 6.20
C GLN A 137 -8.45 -11.25 4.74
N LEU A 138 -8.61 -9.98 4.33
CA LEU A 138 -8.29 -9.53 2.99
C LEU A 138 -6.78 -9.31 2.91
N SER A 139 -6.05 -10.38 2.61
CA SER A 139 -4.62 -10.33 2.30
C SER A 139 -4.43 -9.82 0.87
N LEU A 140 -4.89 -8.59 0.61
CA LEU A 140 -4.52 -7.88 -0.62
C LEU A 140 -3.00 -7.86 -0.64
N GLN A 141 -2.42 -8.66 -1.55
CA GLN A 141 -1.00 -8.95 -1.60
C GLN A 141 -0.22 -7.68 -1.28
N GLU A 142 0.57 -7.75 -0.19
CA GLU A 142 1.40 -6.66 0.28
C GLU A 142 2.08 -6.01 -0.95
N GLU A 143 2.59 -6.83 -1.89
CA GLU A 143 3.18 -6.48 -3.19
C GLU A 143 2.43 -5.46 -4.09
N GLN A 144 1.13 -5.24 -3.92
CA GLN A 144 0.31 -4.38 -4.81
C GLN A 144 -0.09 -3.03 -4.20
N CYS A 145 0.26 -2.76 -2.94
CA CYS A 145 0.06 -1.46 -2.31
C CYS A 145 1.39 -0.68 -2.33
N MET A 146 1.55 0.27 -3.25
CA MET A 146 2.80 1.01 -3.53
C MET A 146 3.76 1.17 -2.33
N GLN A 147 4.98 0.63 -2.48
CA GLN A 147 6.11 0.83 -1.57
C GLN A 147 6.47 2.32 -1.44
N CYS A 148 6.81 2.74 -0.22
CA CYS A 148 7.41 4.03 -0.03
C CYS A 148 8.87 4.01 -0.52
N VAL A 149 9.10 4.69 -1.64
CA VAL A 149 10.39 4.86 -2.32
C VAL A 149 11.51 5.36 -1.42
N SER A 150 11.19 6.20 -0.43
CA SER A 150 12.18 6.87 0.40
C SER A 150 12.84 5.97 1.44
N CYS A 151 12.29 4.80 1.75
CA CYS A 151 12.70 4.04 2.92
C CYS A 151 12.61 2.52 2.76
N ASN A 152 12.13 2.02 1.61
CA ASN A 152 11.90 0.58 1.36
C ASN A 152 11.07 -0.11 2.46
N LYS A 153 10.28 0.66 3.22
CA LYS A 153 9.39 0.16 4.28
C LYS A 153 7.93 0.32 3.87
N TRP A 154 7.13 -0.68 4.25
CA TRP A 154 5.69 -0.69 4.08
C TRP A 154 5.03 0.45 4.88
N TRP A 155 4.04 1.09 4.26
CA TRP A 155 3.15 2.15 4.77
C TRP A 155 3.52 2.77 6.14
N HIS A 156 4.23 3.90 6.15
CA HIS A 156 4.47 4.63 7.40
C HIS A 156 4.27 6.15 7.32
N THR A 157 3.89 6.67 8.49
CA THR A 157 3.43 8.01 8.81
C THR A 157 4.48 9.13 8.68
N LYS A 158 5.65 8.88 8.10
CA LYS A 158 6.71 9.90 7.94
C LYS A 158 6.97 10.31 6.49
N CYS A 159 6.55 9.50 5.52
CA CYS A 159 6.88 9.73 4.11
C CYS A 159 5.64 9.91 3.20
N ALA A 160 4.42 9.93 3.76
CA ALA A 160 3.18 10.10 2.99
C ALA A 160 2.85 11.58 2.68
N ALA A 161 3.86 12.31 2.23
CA ALA A 161 3.71 13.63 1.60
C ALA A 161 4.35 13.55 0.21
N ALA A 162 3.69 12.88 -0.73
CA ALA A 162 4.00 12.96 -2.15
C ALA A 162 2.82 12.40 -2.97
N GLU A 163 1.69 13.11 -2.91
CA GLU A 163 0.74 13.11 -4.02
C GLU A 163 0.32 14.56 -4.33
N SER A 164 1.27 15.48 -4.17
CA SER A 164 1.44 16.60 -5.08
C SER A 164 2.55 16.15 -6.00
N ASP A 165 2.29 16.00 -7.30
CA ASP A 165 3.29 15.85 -8.36
C ASP A 165 4.65 15.34 -7.87
N ILE A 166 4.85 14.03 -7.77
CA ILE A 166 6.23 13.54 -7.83
C ILE A 166 6.68 13.97 -9.21
N LYS A 167 7.32 15.14 -9.31
CA LYS A 167 8.21 15.43 -10.42
C LYS A 167 9.19 14.28 -10.40
N MET A 168 8.95 13.29 -11.27
CA MET A 168 9.91 12.24 -11.55
C MET A 168 11.21 12.98 -11.78
N ALA A 169 12.22 12.63 -10.98
CA ALA A 169 13.50 13.31 -11.12
C ALA A 169 13.93 13.13 -12.57
N LYS A 170 14.35 14.20 -13.24
CA LYS A 170 14.84 14.15 -14.63
C LYS A 170 16.21 13.46 -14.63
N VAL A 171 16.23 12.18 -14.30
CA VAL A 171 17.43 11.34 -14.28
C VAL A 171 17.54 10.71 -15.64
N GLN A 172 18.55 11.13 -16.39
CA GLN A 172 18.95 10.44 -17.60
C GLN A 172 19.63 9.13 -17.21
N VAL A 173 19.11 8.04 -17.75
CA VAL A 173 19.66 6.70 -17.55
C VAL A 173 19.90 6.06 -18.90
N ALA A 174 21.12 5.60 -19.15
CA ALA A 174 21.43 4.78 -20.32
C ALA A 174 21.85 3.38 -19.86
N ALA A 175 21.19 2.36 -20.37
CA ALA A 175 21.50 0.97 -20.07
C ALA A 175 22.01 0.27 -21.32
N PHE A 176 23.23 -0.26 -21.24
CA PHE A 176 23.84 -1.06 -22.29
C PHE A 176 23.86 -2.51 -21.83
N ILE A 177 23.10 -3.34 -22.54
CA ILE A 177 22.94 -4.76 -22.27
C ILE A 177 23.76 -5.50 -23.32
N THR A 178 24.72 -6.29 -22.86
CA THR A 178 25.51 -7.17 -23.74
C THR A 178 25.33 -8.61 -23.28
N THR A 179 24.94 -9.49 -24.19
CA THR A 179 24.64 -10.89 -23.89
C THR A 179 25.08 -11.82 -25.01
N ASN A 180 25.46 -13.04 -24.63
CA ASN A 180 25.73 -14.13 -25.56
C ASN A 180 24.48 -14.93 -25.94
N VAL A 181 23.31 -14.56 -25.41
CA VAL A 181 22.02 -15.14 -25.79
C VAL A 181 21.67 -14.76 -27.23
N ASP A 182 21.12 -15.72 -27.96
CA ASP A 182 20.70 -15.51 -29.35
C ASP A 182 19.52 -14.55 -29.45
N SER A 183 19.56 -13.66 -30.44
CA SER A 183 18.52 -12.67 -30.71
C SER A 183 17.14 -13.31 -30.89
N LYS A 184 17.07 -14.52 -31.46
CA LYS A 184 15.81 -15.27 -31.65
C LYS A 184 15.19 -15.75 -30.34
N SER A 185 15.98 -15.87 -29.28
CA SER A 185 15.51 -16.30 -27.96
C SER A 185 14.93 -15.15 -27.15
N ILE A 186 15.06 -13.91 -27.62
CA ILE A 186 14.60 -12.71 -26.92
C ILE A 186 13.25 -12.27 -27.50
N ASN A 187 12.28 -12.03 -26.62
CA ASN A 187 10.95 -11.54 -27.00
C ASN A 187 11.03 -10.10 -27.54
N GLU A 188 10.22 -9.75 -28.54
CA GLU A 188 10.09 -8.39 -29.07
C GLU A 188 9.71 -7.36 -28.00
N SER A 189 8.92 -7.76 -27.00
CA SER A 189 8.52 -6.89 -25.88
C SER A 189 9.58 -6.72 -24.80
N PHE A 190 10.76 -7.33 -24.96
CA PHE A 190 11.81 -7.34 -23.95
C PHE A 190 12.34 -5.95 -23.64
N LEU A 191 12.65 -5.13 -24.66
CA LEU A 191 13.16 -3.77 -24.48
C LEU A 191 12.13 -2.88 -23.77
N SER A 192 10.85 -3.01 -24.13
CA SER A 192 9.75 -2.29 -23.46
C SER A 192 9.61 -2.72 -21.99
N SER A 193 9.76 -4.01 -21.71
CA SER A 193 9.71 -4.51 -20.33
C SER A 193 10.93 -4.05 -19.51
N CYS A 194 12.10 -3.99 -20.16
CA CYS A 194 13.33 -3.50 -19.56
C CYS A 194 13.26 -1.98 -19.28
N SER A 195 12.66 -1.19 -20.17
CA SER A 195 12.54 0.26 -19.98
C SER A 195 11.65 0.59 -18.78
N ILE A 196 10.56 -0.16 -18.60
CA ILE A 196 9.70 -0.07 -17.41
C ILE A 196 10.44 -0.51 -16.14
N MET A 197 11.27 -1.55 -16.22
CA MET A 197 12.06 -2.01 -15.07
C MET A 197 13.08 -0.93 -14.64
N VAL A 198 13.81 -0.36 -15.59
CA VAL A 198 14.81 0.70 -15.33
C VAL A 198 14.14 1.99 -14.85
N SER A 199 12.99 2.37 -15.44
CA SER A 199 12.24 3.56 -15.01
C SER A 199 11.78 3.47 -13.55
N LYS A 200 11.31 2.28 -13.14
CA LYS A 200 10.97 1.97 -11.74
C LYS A 200 12.18 1.98 -10.83
N LEU A 201 13.31 1.43 -11.28
CA LEU A 201 14.53 1.33 -10.49
C LEU A 201 15.12 2.70 -10.15
N PHE A 202 15.06 3.65 -11.08
CA PHE A 202 15.61 5.00 -10.91
C PHE A 202 14.56 6.09 -10.60
N TYR A 203 13.28 5.73 -10.53
CA TYR A 203 12.17 6.68 -10.34
C TYR A 203 12.17 7.81 -11.38
N THR A 204 12.43 7.45 -12.63
CA THR A 204 12.51 8.36 -13.77
C THR A 204 11.43 8.00 -14.80
N ASP A 205 11.07 8.96 -15.63
CA ASP A 205 10.13 8.73 -16.73
C ASP A 205 10.83 7.92 -17.84
N VAL A 206 10.07 7.08 -18.54
CA VAL A 206 10.55 6.24 -19.65
C VAL A 206 11.20 7.08 -20.75
N GLN A 207 10.75 8.33 -20.94
CA GLN A 207 11.36 9.27 -21.91
C GLN A 207 12.84 9.59 -21.65
N TYR A 208 13.33 9.37 -20.42
CA TYR A 208 14.72 9.61 -20.03
C TYR A 208 15.57 8.34 -19.96
N VAL A 209 15.01 7.19 -20.37
CA VAL A 209 15.69 5.90 -20.38
C VAL A 209 16.11 5.54 -21.81
N THR A 210 17.41 5.39 -22.03
CA THR A 210 17.97 4.87 -23.26
C THR A 210 18.42 3.42 -23.05
N LEU A 211 18.02 2.52 -23.94
CA LEU A 211 18.42 1.11 -23.88
C LEU A 211 19.14 0.72 -25.16
N GLU A 212 20.27 0.03 -25.02
CA GLU A 212 20.96 -0.65 -26.10
C GLU A 212 21.09 -2.12 -25.76
N LEU A 213 20.76 -2.99 -26.71
CA LEU A 213 20.87 -4.45 -26.55
C LEU A 213 21.74 -5.02 -27.66
N GLN A 214 22.89 -5.56 -27.26
CA GLN A 214 23.79 -6.33 -28.11
C GLN A 214 23.65 -7.82 -27.78
N THR A 215 23.23 -8.59 -28.77
CA THR A 215 23.01 -10.04 -28.68
C THR A 215 24.08 -10.78 -29.47
N ASN A 216 24.15 -12.11 -29.33
CA ASN A 216 25.08 -12.93 -30.09
C ASN A 216 26.56 -12.55 -29.91
N VAL A 217 26.90 -11.94 -28.77
CA VAL A 217 28.27 -11.56 -28.46
C VAL A 217 29.04 -12.80 -27.97
N THR A 218 30.26 -12.99 -28.44
CA THR A 218 31.13 -14.05 -27.93
C THR A 218 31.63 -13.68 -26.54
N MET A 219 31.13 -14.38 -25.52
CA MET A 219 31.45 -14.13 -24.11
C MET A 219 31.89 -15.42 -23.43
N MET A 220 32.83 -15.31 -22.49
CA MET A 220 33.29 -16.42 -21.66
C MET A 220 33.49 -15.93 -20.22
N ARG A 221 33.00 -16.71 -19.26
CA ARG A 221 33.21 -16.49 -17.82
C ARG A 221 33.57 -17.81 -17.18
N ALA A 222 34.64 -17.81 -16.38
CA ALA A 222 35.13 -19.01 -15.70
C ALA A 222 35.25 -20.22 -16.65
N ALA A 223 35.88 -20.01 -17.82
CA ALA A 223 36.07 -21.01 -18.88
C ALA A 223 34.77 -21.63 -19.47
N SER A 224 33.61 -21.00 -19.28
CA SER A 224 32.32 -21.47 -19.76
C SER A 224 31.63 -20.43 -20.64
N ILE A 225 31.00 -20.91 -21.72
CA ILE A 225 30.20 -20.10 -22.67
C ILE A 225 28.69 -20.13 -22.37
N ALA A 226 28.26 -20.70 -21.24
CA ALA A 226 26.84 -20.72 -20.88
C ALA A 226 26.28 -19.29 -20.74
N PRO A 227 24.94 -19.11 -20.87
CA PRO A 227 24.30 -17.79 -20.94
C PRO A 227 24.77 -16.83 -19.85
N MET A 228 25.13 -15.61 -20.24
CA MET A 228 25.63 -14.56 -19.35
C MET A 228 25.29 -13.18 -19.89
N LEU A 229 25.32 -12.20 -19.00
CA LEU A 229 24.92 -10.83 -19.33
C LEU A 229 25.78 -9.82 -18.58
N ASN A 230 26.28 -8.83 -19.30
CA ASN A 230 26.87 -7.63 -18.70
C ASN A 230 25.93 -6.44 -18.96
N LEU A 231 25.48 -5.83 -17.88
CA LEU A 231 24.69 -4.61 -17.87
C LEU A 231 25.55 -3.44 -17.41
N LYS A 232 25.65 -2.40 -18.23
CA LYS A 232 26.23 -1.11 -17.84
C LYS A 232 25.11 -0.08 -17.71
N LEU A 233 24.91 0.43 -16.51
CA LEU A 233 23.94 1.47 -16.19
C LEU A 233 24.68 2.78 -15.96
N PHE A 234 24.55 3.69 -16.92
CA PHE A 234 24.98 5.07 -16.79
C PHE A 234 23.82 5.86 -16.19
N HIS A 235 24.06 6.55 -15.07
CA HIS A 235 23.02 7.32 -14.40
C HIS A 235 23.55 8.66 -13.89
N ASN A 236 22.73 9.70 -14.02
CA ASN A 236 22.99 11.01 -13.44
C ASN A 236 22.19 11.18 -12.14
N SER A 237 22.40 10.29 -11.17
CA SER A 237 21.66 10.26 -9.91
C SER A 237 22.58 10.00 -8.73
N ASP A 238 22.28 10.68 -7.63
CA ASP A 238 22.87 10.55 -6.30
C ASP A 238 22.37 9.35 -5.49
N LYS A 239 21.36 8.62 -5.98
CA LYS A 239 20.69 7.55 -5.22
C LYS A 239 21.42 6.21 -5.22
N VAL A 240 22.46 6.05 -6.04
CA VAL A 240 23.20 4.79 -6.20
C VAL A 240 24.49 4.86 -5.38
N ASP A 241 24.37 4.57 -4.08
CA ASP A 241 25.47 4.52 -3.13
C ASP A 241 26.08 3.11 -3.05
N ASN A 242 27.30 3.00 -2.51
CA ASN A 242 27.97 1.70 -2.35
C ASN A 242 27.18 0.71 -1.48
N SER A 243 26.31 1.18 -0.59
CA SER A 243 25.41 0.35 0.21
C SER A 243 24.19 -0.16 -0.58
N SER A 244 23.64 0.62 -1.52
CA SER A 244 22.43 0.27 -2.28
C SER A 244 22.72 -0.46 -3.60
N LYS A 245 23.94 -0.32 -4.14
CA LYS A 245 24.38 -0.98 -5.40
C LYS A 245 24.21 -2.49 -5.38
N HIS A 246 24.49 -3.15 -4.25
CA HIS A 246 24.40 -4.61 -4.16
C HIS A 246 22.95 -5.09 -4.26
N ASP A 247 22.04 -4.46 -3.52
CA ASP A 247 20.61 -4.81 -3.54
C ASP A 247 19.97 -4.52 -4.90
N LEU A 248 20.34 -3.40 -5.53
CA LEU A 248 19.90 -3.05 -6.88
C LEU A 248 20.41 -4.07 -7.91
N ALA A 249 21.70 -4.44 -7.85
CA ALA A 249 22.27 -5.46 -8.73
C ALA A 249 21.54 -6.81 -8.58
N LYS A 250 21.19 -7.20 -7.35
CA LYS A 250 20.44 -8.43 -7.09
C LYS A 250 19.02 -8.41 -7.67
N GLN A 251 18.30 -7.29 -7.53
CA GLN A 251 16.98 -7.12 -8.13
C GLN A 251 17.03 -7.23 -9.65
N VAL A 252 18.02 -6.56 -10.26
CA VAL A 252 18.27 -6.60 -11.70
C VAL A 252 18.60 -8.03 -12.15
N ALA A 253 19.53 -8.70 -11.47
CA ALA A 253 19.91 -10.09 -11.78
C ALA A 253 18.72 -11.05 -11.73
N SER A 254 17.89 -10.96 -10.68
CA SER A 254 16.69 -11.79 -10.55
C SER A 254 15.66 -11.51 -11.66
N TRP A 255 15.55 -10.25 -12.10
CA TRP A 255 14.70 -9.89 -13.22
C TRP A 255 15.18 -10.54 -14.53
N PHE A 256 16.48 -10.48 -14.83
CA PHE A 256 17.06 -11.12 -16.01
C PHE A 256 17.00 -12.64 -15.96
N ALA A 257 17.13 -13.24 -14.77
CA ALA A 257 16.97 -14.68 -14.60
C ALA A 257 15.57 -15.15 -15.02
N LYS A 258 14.54 -14.38 -14.69
CA LYS A 258 13.16 -14.68 -15.09
C LYS A 258 12.90 -14.49 -16.59
N HIS A 259 13.46 -13.43 -17.20
CA HIS A 259 13.12 -13.06 -18.58
C HIS A 259 14.02 -13.71 -19.64
N LEU A 260 15.31 -13.92 -19.35
CA LEU A 260 16.29 -14.47 -20.30
C LEU A 260 16.83 -15.85 -19.88
N ARG A 261 16.36 -16.41 -18.76
CA ARG A 261 16.83 -17.71 -18.21
C ARG A 261 18.35 -17.73 -17.96
N ILE A 262 18.92 -16.59 -17.63
CA ILE A 262 20.34 -16.43 -17.30
C ILE A 262 20.51 -16.63 -15.80
N PRO A 263 21.43 -17.50 -15.35
CA PRO A 263 21.73 -17.66 -13.93
C PRO A 263 22.15 -16.33 -13.26
N GLU A 264 21.65 -16.05 -12.05
CA GLU A 264 21.92 -14.78 -11.33
C GLU A 264 23.42 -14.55 -11.11
N ASP A 265 24.19 -15.62 -10.88
CA ASP A 265 25.64 -15.57 -10.70
C ASP A 265 26.38 -15.12 -11.96
N ARG A 266 25.78 -15.27 -13.15
CA ARG A 266 26.33 -14.89 -14.46
C ARG A 266 25.86 -13.54 -14.98
N VAL A 267 25.12 -12.79 -14.17
CA VAL A 267 24.75 -11.40 -14.45
C VAL A 267 25.75 -10.47 -13.77
N LEU A 268 26.43 -9.63 -14.56
CA LEU A 268 27.28 -8.57 -14.05
C LEU A 268 26.58 -7.22 -14.26
N VAL A 269 26.38 -6.47 -13.18
CA VAL A 269 25.79 -5.12 -13.23
C VAL A 269 26.84 -4.10 -12.81
N LEU A 270 27.11 -3.14 -13.69
CA LEU A 270 28.02 -2.03 -13.46
C LEU A 270 27.22 -0.73 -13.41
N PHE A 271 27.33 0.00 -12.30
CA PHE A 271 26.76 1.33 -12.14
C PHE A 271 27.85 2.38 -12.38
N ILE A 272 27.62 3.26 -13.35
CA ILE A 272 28.54 4.33 -13.75
C ILE A 272 27.84 5.65 -13.49
N ASP A 273 28.40 6.44 -12.58
CA ASP A 273 27.90 7.77 -12.25
C ASP A 273 28.38 8.79 -13.29
N THR A 274 27.44 9.43 -13.97
CA THR A 274 27.72 10.44 -15.01
C THR A 274 27.56 11.88 -14.53
N ARG A 275 27.29 12.12 -13.23
CA ARG A 275 27.14 13.47 -12.65
C ARG A 275 28.32 14.39 -12.95
N LEU A 276 29.54 13.85 -12.92
CA LEU A 276 30.77 14.61 -13.13
C LEU A 276 31.22 14.67 -14.61
N CYS A 277 30.61 13.85 -15.48
CA CYS A 277 30.95 13.81 -16.91
C CYS A 277 30.22 14.89 -17.71
N ASN A 278 29.09 15.38 -17.21
CA ASN A 278 28.27 16.44 -17.82
C ASN A 278 28.33 17.75 -17.04
N ALA A 279 29.37 17.97 -16.23
CA ALA A 279 29.58 19.24 -15.55
C ALA A 279 30.01 20.29 -16.58
N GLU A 280 29.15 21.28 -16.84
CA GLU A 280 29.55 22.59 -17.38
C GLU A 280 30.34 23.37 -16.33
#